data_AF-A0A946IA85-F1
#
_entry.id   AF-A0A946IA85-F1
#
_cell.length_a   1.000
_cell.length_b   1.000
_cell.length_c   1.000
_cell.angle_alpha   90.00
_cell.angle_beta   90.00
_cell.angle_gamma   90.00
#
_symmetry.space_group_name_H-M   'P 1'
#
loop_
_entity.id
_entity.type
_entity.pdbx_description
1 polymer ?
#
loop_
_entity_poly.entity_id
_entity_poly.type
_entity_poly.pdbx_seq_one_letter_code
_entity_poly.pdbx_strand_id
1 'polypeptide(L)'
;MNFYQLNWRKGISALFCALLINAAVFAQQSDLERAANAYNAGDYATAIALFEPNARQGNREAQFAMGVAYYKGQGVDQDLAEALAWFRKAADSGQPTAMFNLGVAYWQGAGVQKNFATAVDWWERAAELADTASQYNLGFAYYQGQGAEKDLDKASDWLGKAAAQGHADAQRLLDMISEQKIAAQATSESQTISQTSAKQSSTTGTSSASTTKTESNAVLVSVSFGAGQISYDNLPIRSGPNTSAVVTGKLRQGTPVKILQTTGSWSRIETPSPPRFWVFGRYVTGAPQGQISADKVRLRTKPTTGSGSSVVAELNKGDAVKVHANSGDWKQVSTEPAIQSWIQSSGLVEQNPVTQSWLDNFNARAGSVNSSRSSVSTSPTPTAAQAFKAAWVTSQEAPILGRPDENAALLNYVNKDTPVKTLGSKDSWLMVQVPGGLDVWIYGKFVSEDGAVAKINNNRVRIRSLPSSAPESDILGLLDKGASIKVISRKGDWIRARVLYSVAGWIRKGDTTTPGNVSTGWQSSWDAIRSSAQN
;
A
#
# COMPACT_ATOMS: atom_id res chain seq x y z
N MET A 1 -14.10 31.66 22.20
CA MET A 1 -13.33 32.59 23.04
C MET A 1 -12.89 31.83 24.28
N ASN A 2 -11.58 31.75 24.53
CA ASN A 2 -10.87 31.12 25.66
C ASN A 2 -11.58 30.04 26.51
N PHE A 3 -11.07 28.80 26.44
CA PHE A 3 -10.79 28.00 27.64
C PHE A 3 -9.69 26.98 27.31
N TYR A 4 -8.57 27.03 28.04
CA TYR A 4 -7.92 25.91 28.74
C TYR A 4 -6.67 26.46 29.44
N GLN A 5 -6.78 26.58 30.77
CA GLN A 5 -5.71 27.00 31.67
C GLN A 5 -5.21 25.81 32.51
N LEU A 6 -3.99 25.95 33.02
CA LEU A 6 -3.14 24.91 33.60
C LEU A 6 -3.70 24.26 34.90
N ASN A 7 -3.19 23.09 35.27
CA ASN A 7 -3.17 22.63 36.67
C ASN A 7 -2.10 21.56 36.95
N TRP A 8 -0.91 21.97 37.40
CA TRP A 8 0.18 21.10 37.86
C TRP A 8 0.70 21.55 39.24
N ARG A 9 0.35 20.87 40.34
CA ARG A 9 0.95 21.07 41.68
C ARG A 9 0.87 19.84 42.59
N LYS A 10 1.85 19.75 43.52
CA LYS A 10 2.10 18.77 44.62
C LYS A 10 2.93 17.53 44.19
N GLY A 11 4.01 17.15 44.88
CA GLY A 11 4.67 17.71 46.08
C GLY A 11 6.10 17.14 46.30
N ILE A 12 6.84 17.64 47.30
CA ILE A 12 8.30 17.40 47.50
C ILE A 12 8.61 17.12 48.99
N SER A 13 9.51 16.17 49.31
CA SER A 13 10.68 16.35 50.23
C SER A 13 11.33 15.06 50.75
N ALA A 14 12.65 14.94 50.59
CA ALA A 14 13.57 14.21 51.48
C ALA A 14 15.04 14.67 51.26
N LEU A 15 15.50 15.67 52.02
CA LEU A 15 16.84 16.29 51.92
C LEU A 15 17.93 15.30 52.44
N PHE A 16 19.17 15.23 51.96
CA PHE A 16 20.10 16.35 51.69
C PHE A 16 20.93 16.22 50.39
N CYS A 17 21.19 15.02 49.86
CA CYS A 17 21.62 14.88 48.45
C CYS A 17 20.53 15.38 47.49
N ALA A 18 19.26 15.25 47.88
CA ALA A 18 18.14 15.84 47.16
C ALA A 18 18.11 17.38 47.21
N LEU A 19 18.95 18.06 48.00
CA LEU A 19 18.95 19.52 48.11
C LEU A 19 19.62 20.17 46.89
N LEU A 20 20.74 19.59 46.42
CA LEU A 20 21.37 19.98 45.14
C LEU A 20 20.55 19.53 43.94
N ILE A 21 19.95 18.34 43.98
CA ILE A 21 19.03 17.86 42.94
C ILE A 21 17.82 18.79 42.83
N ASN A 22 17.20 19.15 43.97
CA ASN A 22 16.11 20.13 43.99
C ASN A 22 16.58 21.49 43.47
N ALA A 23 17.72 22.03 43.89
CA ALA A 23 18.19 23.34 43.42
C ALA A 23 18.41 23.37 41.89
N ALA A 24 19.01 22.31 41.33
CA ALA A 24 19.17 22.17 39.89
C ALA A 24 17.82 22.04 39.17
N VAL A 25 16.91 21.20 39.66
CA VAL A 25 15.56 21.01 39.08
C VAL A 25 14.70 22.28 39.19
N PHE A 26 14.79 23.03 40.29
CA PHE A 26 14.10 24.31 40.46
C PHE A 26 14.65 25.38 39.51
N ALA A 27 15.98 25.48 39.35
CA ALA A 27 16.59 26.38 38.36
C ALA A 27 16.13 26.00 36.94
N GLN A 28 16.21 24.70 36.60
CA GLN A 28 15.75 24.16 35.33
C GLN A 28 14.29 24.51 35.04
N GLN A 29 13.40 24.32 36.02
CA GLN A 29 11.98 24.61 35.86
C GLN A 29 11.70 26.11 35.74
N SER A 30 12.46 26.96 36.43
CA SER A 30 12.39 28.42 36.27
C SER A 30 12.89 28.89 34.89
N ASP A 31 13.87 28.21 34.32
CA ASP A 31 14.40 28.52 32.98
C ASP A 31 13.41 28.14 31.89
N LEU A 32 12.76 26.98 32.02
CA LEU A 32 11.70 26.53 31.11
C LEU A 32 10.46 27.42 31.17
N GLU A 33 10.07 27.90 32.35
CA GLU A 33 8.96 28.85 32.50
C GLU A 33 9.31 30.21 31.85
N ARG A 34 10.53 30.71 32.04
CA ARG A 34 11.03 31.91 31.34
C ARG A 34 11.09 31.72 29.82
N ALA A 35 11.56 30.56 29.35
CA ALA A 35 11.62 30.23 27.93
C ALA A 35 10.22 30.16 27.29
N ALA A 36 9.26 29.53 27.96
CA ALA A 36 7.87 29.46 27.51
C ALA A 36 7.21 30.85 27.49
N ASN A 37 7.48 31.69 28.49
CA ASN A 37 6.97 33.06 28.54
C ASN A 37 7.57 33.93 27.42
N ALA A 38 8.88 33.83 27.16
CA ALA A 38 9.53 34.52 26.03
C ALA A 38 8.95 34.06 24.68
N TYR A 39 8.79 32.74 24.49
CA TYR A 39 8.20 32.16 23.29
C TYR A 39 6.76 32.64 23.05
N ASN A 40 5.94 32.68 24.10
CA ASN A 40 4.56 33.18 24.04
C ASN A 40 4.48 34.70 23.79
N ALA A 41 5.49 35.46 24.22
CA ALA A 41 5.64 36.88 23.92
C ALA A 41 6.19 37.16 22.50
N GLY A 42 6.58 36.12 21.75
CA GLY A 42 7.20 36.25 20.42
C GLY A 42 8.71 36.53 20.44
N ASP A 43 9.34 36.57 21.60
CA ASP A 43 10.80 36.63 21.74
C ASP A 43 11.40 35.22 21.60
N TYR A 44 11.39 34.75 20.36
CA TYR A 44 11.87 33.41 20.03
C TYR A 44 13.39 33.28 20.23
N ALA A 45 14.17 34.36 20.09
CA ALA A 45 15.62 34.31 20.29
C ALA A 45 15.97 34.02 21.76
N THR A 46 15.37 34.75 22.71
CA THR A 46 15.53 34.49 24.15
C THR A 46 14.96 33.11 24.52
N ALA A 47 13.82 32.72 23.94
CA ALA A 47 13.25 31.40 24.19
C ALA A 47 14.21 30.27 23.80
N ILE A 48 14.82 30.32 22.62
CA ILE A 48 15.76 29.29 22.15
C ILE A 48 17.04 29.27 22.98
N ALA A 49 17.59 30.44 23.32
CA ALA A 49 18.77 30.53 24.18
C ALA A 49 18.54 29.87 25.57
N LEU A 50 17.31 29.87 26.07
CA LEU A 50 16.93 29.19 27.33
C LEU A 50 16.53 27.72 27.13
N PHE A 51 15.91 27.35 26.00
CA PHE A 51 15.55 25.96 25.70
C PHE A 51 16.77 25.11 25.33
N GLU A 52 17.74 25.63 24.59
CA GLU A 52 18.84 24.80 24.05
C GLU A 52 19.69 24.10 25.13
N PRO A 53 20.15 24.76 26.22
CA PRO A 53 20.90 24.08 27.28
C PRO A 53 20.09 22.97 27.95
N ASN A 54 18.78 23.20 28.12
CA ASN A 54 17.84 22.25 28.69
C ASN A 54 17.59 21.05 27.76
N ALA A 55 17.46 21.29 26.46
CA ALA A 55 17.27 20.26 25.45
C ALA A 55 18.52 19.36 25.32
N ARG A 56 19.72 19.95 25.41
CA ARG A 56 21.01 19.25 25.47
C ARG A 56 21.16 18.38 26.72
N GLN A 57 20.56 18.79 27.85
CA GLN A 57 20.52 18.01 29.11
C GLN A 57 19.45 16.90 29.15
N GLY A 58 18.71 16.68 28.05
CA GLY A 58 17.71 15.60 28.00
C GLY A 58 16.28 16.02 28.40
N ASN A 59 16.02 17.31 28.66
CA ASN A 59 14.66 17.74 28.99
C ASN A 59 13.72 17.61 27.78
N ARG A 60 12.73 16.72 27.87
CA ARG A 60 11.80 16.39 26.78
C ARG A 60 10.97 17.59 26.29
N GLU A 61 10.61 18.52 27.17
CA GLU A 61 9.80 19.70 26.83
C GLU A 61 10.63 20.70 26.05
N ALA A 62 11.88 20.93 26.46
CA ALA A 62 12.84 21.74 25.72
C ALA A 62 13.21 21.10 24.36
N GLN A 63 13.43 19.78 24.31
CA GLN A 63 13.67 19.07 23.06
C GLN A 63 12.49 19.19 22.09
N PHE A 64 11.26 19.10 22.59
CA PHE A 64 10.05 19.34 21.79
C PHE A 64 9.97 20.79 21.31
N ALA A 65 10.26 21.76 22.18
CA ALA A 65 10.29 23.19 21.82
C ALA A 65 11.32 23.50 20.72
N MET A 66 12.53 22.94 20.81
CA MET A 66 13.55 23.03 19.74
C MET A 66 13.03 22.44 18.42
N GLY A 67 12.33 21.29 18.46
CA GLY A 67 11.71 20.69 17.27
C GLY A 67 10.63 21.58 16.64
N VAL A 68 9.78 22.23 17.45
CA VAL A 68 8.78 23.19 16.97
C VAL A 68 9.45 24.44 16.37
N ALA A 69 10.54 24.91 16.97
CA ALA A 69 11.28 26.08 16.52
C ALA A 69 11.88 25.89 15.12
N TYR A 70 12.61 24.79 14.91
CA TYR A 70 13.14 24.42 13.58
C TYR A 70 12.02 24.12 12.57
N TYR A 71 10.89 23.55 13.00
CA TYR A 71 9.75 23.32 12.11
C TYR A 71 9.11 24.62 11.60
N LYS A 72 9.12 25.69 12.42
CA LYS A 72 8.46 26.97 12.13
C LYS A 72 9.41 28.11 11.71
N GLY A 73 10.72 27.93 11.83
CA GLY A 73 11.70 29.02 11.67
C GLY A 73 11.60 30.10 12.76
N GLN A 74 11.36 29.68 14.02
CA GLN A 74 11.13 30.61 15.14
C GLN A 74 12.37 30.70 16.04
N GLY A 75 13.14 31.79 15.91
CA GLY A 75 14.38 32.00 16.66
C GLY A 75 15.59 31.21 16.12
N VAL A 76 15.36 30.36 15.13
CA VAL A 76 16.32 29.59 14.33
C VAL A 76 15.83 29.56 12.88
N ASP A 77 16.71 29.26 11.93
CA ASP A 77 16.30 29.02 10.54
C ASP A 77 15.40 27.79 10.43
N GLN A 78 14.50 27.77 9.46
CA GLN A 78 13.57 26.65 9.26
C GLN A 78 14.31 25.43 8.68
N ASP A 79 14.33 24.32 9.41
CA ASP A 79 14.90 23.05 8.96
C ASP A 79 14.01 21.88 9.41
N LEU A 80 13.41 21.17 8.44
CA LEU A 80 12.54 20.03 8.72
C LEU A 80 13.31 18.78 9.15
N ALA A 81 14.56 18.59 8.75
CA ALA A 81 15.37 17.46 9.16
C ALA A 81 15.82 17.63 10.62
N GLU A 82 16.29 18.82 10.99
CA GLU A 82 16.69 19.12 12.37
C GLU A 82 15.46 19.14 13.31
N ALA A 83 14.31 19.66 12.86
CA ALA A 83 13.04 19.55 13.58
C ALA A 83 12.68 18.10 13.93
N LEU A 84 12.81 17.18 12.97
CA LEU A 84 12.53 15.76 13.18
C LEU A 84 13.59 15.09 14.06
N ALA A 85 14.85 15.52 14.01
CA ALA A 85 15.88 15.06 14.94
C ALA A 85 15.59 15.47 16.38
N TRP A 86 15.08 16.69 16.62
CA TRP A 86 14.64 17.13 17.96
C TRP A 86 13.35 16.46 18.42
N PHE A 87 12.34 16.30 17.55
CA PHE A 87 11.17 15.49 17.87
C PHE A 87 11.54 14.04 18.18
N ARG A 88 12.54 13.46 17.50
CA ARG A 88 13.04 12.11 17.81
C ARG A 88 13.62 12.04 19.23
N LYS A 89 14.49 12.97 19.63
CA LYS A 89 15.03 13.05 21.00
C LYS A 89 13.92 13.17 22.05
N ALA A 90 12.94 14.05 21.81
CA ALA A 90 11.80 14.24 22.71
C ALA A 90 10.91 12.98 22.81
N ALA A 91 10.68 12.30 21.68
CA ALA A 91 9.91 11.06 21.62
C ALA A 91 10.62 9.90 22.33
N ASP A 92 11.94 9.75 22.15
CA ASP A 92 12.75 8.76 22.90
C ASP A 92 12.80 9.10 24.40
N SER A 93 12.60 10.37 24.78
CA SER A 93 12.40 10.85 26.16
C SER A 93 10.93 10.79 26.63
N GLY A 94 10.05 10.08 25.91
CA GLY A 94 8.67 9.81 26.31
C GLY A 94 7.66 10.93 26.05
N GLN A 95 7.94 11.90 25.18
CA GLN A 95 6.99 12.97 24.83
C GLN A 95 5.95 12.51 23.78
N PRO A 96 4.65 12.38 24.13
CA PRO A 96 3.65 11.81 23.20
C PRO A 96 3.40 12.71 21.98
N THR A 97 3.36 14.03 22.17
CA THR A 97 3.18 15.01 21.09
C THR A 97 4.33 15.00 20.07
N ALA A 98 5.54 14.60 20.50
CA ALA A 98 6.68 14.45 19.59
C ALA A 98 6.53 13.17 18.75
N MET A 99 6.10 12.07 19.35
CA MET A 99 5.74 10.83 18.65
C MET A 99 4.60 11.08 17.64
N PHE A 100 3.56 11.84 18.02
CA PHE A 100 2.48 12.26 17.12
C PHE A 100 3.02 13.00 15.88
N ASN A 101 3.87 14.01 16.08
CA ASN A 101 4.46 14.81 15.00
C ASN A 101 5.35 13.97 14.07
N LEU A 102 6.14 13.03 14.62
CA LEU A 102 6.91 12.07 13.82
C LEU A 102 5.97 11.19 12.97
N GLY A 103 4.86 10.73 13.55
CA GLY A 103 3.84 9.98 12.83
C GLY A 103 3.25 10.77 11.66
N VAL A 104 2.89 12.04 11.88
CA VAL A 104 2.40 12.95 10.82
C VAL A 104 3.45 13.17 9.73
N ALA A 105 4.71 13.39 10.10
CA ALA A 105 5.80 13.60 9.16
C ALA A 105 6.01 12.39 8.23
N TYR A 106 6.03 11.17 8.78
CA TYR A 106 6.09 9.94 8.00
C TYR A 106 4.82 9.68 7.18
N TRP A 107 3.64 10.08 7.65
CA TRP A 107 2.39 9.93 6.90
C TRP A 107 2.33 10.87 5.68
N GLN A 108 2.82 12.10 5.83
CA GLN A 108 2.78 13.11 4.78
C GLN A 108 4.01 13.03 3.84
N GLY A 109 5.16 12.63 4.35
CA GLY A 109 6.46 12.75 3.67
C GLY A 109 7.13 14.10 3.88
N ALA A 110 6.86 14.77 5.01
CA ALA A 110 7.43 16.07 5.33
C ALA A 110 8.78 15.89 6.03
N GLY A 111 9.88 16.39 5.45
CA GLY A 111 11.24 16.23 5.98
C GLY A 111 11.83 14.81 5.95
N VAL A 112 11.01 13.77 5.74
CA VAL A 112 11.40 12.36 5.63
C VAL A 112 10.66 11.68 4.48
N GLN A 113 11.21 10.55 3.99
CA GLN A 113 10.50 9.72 3.02
C GLN A 113 9.19 9.18 3.61
N LYS A 114 8.09 9.41 2.88
CA LYS A 114 6.74 8.98 3.23
C LYS A 114 6.67 7.46 3.49
N ASN A 115 6.19 7.08 4.68
CA ASN A 115 6.02 5.69 5.10
C ASN A 115 4.86 5.56 6.10
N PHE A 116 3.72 5.03 5.64
CA PHE A 116 2.53 4.87 6.47
C PHE A 116 2.70 3.86 7.62
N ALA A 117 3.55 2.85 7.46
CA ALA A 117 3.79 1.88 8.53
C ALA A 117 4.60 2.51 9.67
N THR A 118 5.65 3.28 9.34
CA THR A 118 6.40 4.05 10.35
C THR A 118 5.53 5.12 11.01
N ALA A 119 4.57 5.70 10.29
CA ALA A 119 3.60 6.62 10.88
C ALA A 119 2.73 5.95 11.95
N VAL A 120 2.22 4.75 11.64
CA VAL A 120 1.44 3.92 12.58
C VAL A 120 2.28 3.47 13.79
N ASP A 121 3.51 2.96 13.58
CA ASP A 121 4.42 2.56 14.68
C ASP A 121 4.71 3.74 15.64
N TRP A 122 4.64 5.00 15.18
CA TRP A 122 4.77 6.19 16.03
C TRP A 122 3.48 6.58 16.75
N TRP A 123 2.34 6.57 16.04
CA TRP A 123 1.04 6.86 16.65
C TRP A 123 0.62 5.80 17.66
N GLU A 124 1.02 4.53 17.50
CA GLU A 124 0.77 3.47 18.49
C GLU A 124 1.41 3.80 19.85
N ARG A 125 2.70 4.14 19.86
CA ARG A 125 3.43 4.55 21.08
C ARG A 125 2.82 5.78 21.75
N ALA A 126 2.41 6.76 20.95
CA ALA A 126 1.77 7.98 21.45
C ALA A 126 0.37 7.70 22.03
N ALA A 127 -0.40 6.83 21.35
CA ALA A 127 -1.76 6.43 21.74
C ALA A 127 -1.79 5.58 23.01
N GLU A 128 -0.76 4.76 23.24
CA GLU A 128 -0.49 4.05 24.50
C GLU A 128 -0.23 5.03 25.66
N LEU A 129 0.43 6.15 25.39
CA LEU A 129 0.62 7.27 26.33
C LEU A 129 -0.58 8.24 26.39
N ALA A 130 -1.76 7.76 25.98
CA ALA A 130 -3.05 8.47 25.97
C ALA A 130 -3.17 9.71 25.04
N ASP A 131 -2.25 9.94 24.11
CA ASP A 131 -2.34 11.06 23.16
C ASP A 131 -3.58 10.92 22.24
N THR A 132 -4.58 11.79 22.47
CA THR A 132 -5.89 11.74 21.81
C THR A 132 -5.82 11.81 20.29
N ALA A 133 -4.93 12.64 19.75
CA ALA A 133 -4.78 12.83 18.30
C ALA A 133 -4.13 11.59 17.65
N SER A 134 -3.19 10.95 18.34
CA SER A 134 -2.59 9.68 17.92
C SER A 134 -3.56 8.51 18.02
N GLN A 135 -4.39 8.45 19.07
CA GLN A 135 -5.47 7.47 19.19
C GLN A 135 -6.45 7.58 18.01
N TYR A 136 -6.84 8.81 17.64
CA TYR A 136 -7.66 9.05 16.45
C TYR A 136 -6.96 8.61 15.16
N ASN A 137 -5.72 9.06 14.91
CA ASN A 137 -4.99 8.72 13.69
C ASN A 137 -4.71 7.21 13.55
N LEU A 138 -4.44 6.52 14.66
CA LEU A 138 -4.25 5.07 14.71
C LEU A 138 -5.58 4.35 14.41
N GLY A 139 -6.67 4.78 15.03
CA GLY A 139 -8.01 4.27 14.74
C GLY A 139 -8.43 4.49 13.29
N PHE A 140 -8.10 5.65 12.71
CA PHE A 140 -8.30 5.95 11.30
C PHE A 140 -7.42 5.08 10.38
N ALA A 141 -6.16 4.82 10.75
CA ALA A 141 -5.27 3.93 10.01
C ALA A 141 -5.81 2.48 9.97
N TYR A 142 -6.32 1.97 11.10
CA TYR A 142 -7.02 0.68 11.18
C TYR A 142 -8.37 0.69 10.43
N TYR A 143 -9.11 1.80 10.40
CA TYR A 143 -10.35 1.93 9.63
C TYR A 143 -10.11 1.89 8.11
N GLN A 144 -9.05 2.54 7.62
CA GLN A 144 -8.72 2.61 6.20
C GLN A 144 -7.87 1.42 5.71
N GLY A 145 -7.16 0.73 6.60
CA GLY A 145 -6.16 -0.28 6.22
C GLY A 145 -4.90 0.33 5.58
N GLN A 146 -4.46 1.48 6.11
CA GLN A 146 -3.35 2.26 5.58
C GLN A 146 -2.27 2.41 6.65
N GLY A 147 -1.09 1.82 6.41
CA GLY A 147 -0.03 1.67 7.41
C GLY A 147 -0.24 0.45 8.32
N ALA A 148 -1.48 0.26 8.78
CA ALA A 148 -1.97 -0.97 9.44
C ALA A 148 -2.83 -1.82 8.48
N GLU A 149 -3.11 -3.08 8.86
CA GLU A 149 -4.17 -3.87 8.21
C GLU A 149 -5.56 -3.32 8.59
N LYS A 150 -6.57 -3.46 7.73
CA LYS A 150 -7.92 -2.97 8.04
C LYS A 150 -8.56 -3.84 9.12
N ASP A 151 -8.88 -3.22 10.25
CA ASP A 151 -9.40 -3.89 11.44
C ASP A 151 -10.45 -2.96 12.09
N LEU A 152 -11.74 -3.29 11.92
CA LEU A 152 -12.84 -2.45 12.40
C LEU A 152 -13.04 -2.54 13.92
N ASP A 153 -12.47 -3.54 14.59
CA ASP A 153 -12.57 -3.67 16.05
C ASP A 153 -11.46 -2.86 16.71
N LYS A 154 -10.21 -2.96 16.23
CA LYS A 154 -9.14 -2.03 16.66
C LYS A 154 -9.42 -0.59 16.30
N ALA A 155 -10.06 -0.33 15.14
CA ALA A 155 -10.53 1.01 14.81
C ALA A 155 -11.55 1.50 15.86
N SER A 156 -12.56 0.70 16.20
CA SER A 156 -13.51 1.02 17.27
C SER A 156 -12.84 1.24 18.63
N ASP A 157 -11.86 0.41 19.01
CA ASP A 157 -11.17 0.53 20.31
C ASP A 157 -10.37 1.84 20.41
N TRP A 158 -9.57 2.17 19.39
CA TRP A 158 -8.72 3.36 19.41
C TRP A 158 -9.51 4.65 19.20
N LEU A 159 -10.51 4.66 18.31
CA LEU A 159 -11.43 5.78 18.17
C LEU A 159 -12.30 5.96 19.43
N GLY A 160 -12.68 4.86 20.11
CA GLY A 160 -13.42 4.87 21.37
C GLY A 160 -12.66 5.60 22.47
N LYS A 161 -11.36 5.31 22.62
CA LYS A 161 -10.48 6.03 23.56
C LYS A 161 -10.38 7.52 23.20
N ALA A 162 -10.22 7.87 21.91
CA ALA A 162 -10.14 9.26 21.48
C ALA A 162 -11.47 10.02 21.69
N ALA A 163 -12.61 9.37 21.41
CA ALA A 163 -13.95 9.94 21.59
C ALA A 163 -14.30 10.15 23.07
N ALA A 164 -13.89 9.22 23.95
CA ALA A 164 -14.02 9.39 25.41
C ALA A 164 -13.20 10.58 25.94
N GLN A 165 -12.14 10.98 25.24
CA GLN A 165 -11.36 12.21 25.49
C GLN A 165 -11.90 13.44 24.72
N GLY A 166 -13.09 13.35 24.12
CA GLY A 166 -13.78 14.47 23.46
C GLY A 166 -13.43 14.70 21.98
N HIS A 167 -12.73 13.77 21.31
CA HIS A 167 -12.34 13.95 19.91
C HIS A 167 -13.54 13.78 18.95
N ALA A 168 -14.14 14.89 18.52
CA ALA A 168 -15.37 14.90 17.73
C ALA A 168 -15.29 14.08 16.43
N ASP A 169 -14.15 14.11 15.72
CA ASP A 169 -13.97 13.33 14.49
C ASP A 169 -13.82 11.83 14.77
N ALA A 170 -13.40 11.45 15.98
CA ALA A 170 -13.35 10.06 16.40
C ALA A 170 -14.76 9.53 16.66
N GLN A 171 -15.61 10.33 17.32
CA GLN A 171 -17.03 9.98 17.52
C GLN A 171 -17.75 9.78 16.18
N ARG A 172 -17.66 10.73 15.24
CA ARG A 172 -18.32 10.59 13.93
C ARG A 172 -17.84 9.34 13.18
N LEU A 173 -16.57 8.97 13.32
CA LEU A 173 -16.04 7.77 12.67
C LEU A 173 -16.47 6.48 13.38
N LEU A 174 -16.64 6.50 14.71
CA LEU A 174 -17.30 5.42 15.45
C LEU A 174 -18.74 5.23 15.01
N ASP A 175 -19.50 6.32 14.86
CA ASP A 175 -20.88 6.29 14.41
C ASP A 175 -20.95 5.59 13.03
N MET A 176 -20.12 6.02 12.07
CA MET A 176 -19.99 5.38 10.74
C MET A 176 -19.57 3.90 10.80
N ILE A 177 -18.69 3.51 11.72
CA ILE A 177 -18.31 2.09 11.91
C ILE A 177 -19.48 1.30 12.52
N SER A 178 -20.22 1.90 13.46
CA SER A 178 -21.41 1.29 14.06
C SER A 178 -22.50 1.09 12.99
N GLU A 179 -22.73 2.08 12.12
CA GLU A 179 -23.64 1.98 10.99
C GLU A 179 -23.21 0.90 9.99
N GLN A 180 -21.91 0.76 9.71
CA GLN A 180 -21.39 -0.33 8.86
C GLN A 180 -21.57 -1.71 9.51
N LYS A 181 -21.35 -1.84 10.82
CA LYS A 181 -21.56 -3.10 11.57
C LYS A 181 -23.06 -3.45 11.64
N ILE A 182 -23.92 -2.47 11.93
CA ILE A 182 -25.38 -2.62 11.93
C ILE A 182 -25.90 -2.94 10.53
N ALA A 183 -25.42 -2.28 9.47
CA ALA A 183 -25.82 -2.57 8.09
C ALA A 183 -25.38 -3.97 7.64
N ALA A 184 -24.22 -4.45 8.10
CA ALA A 184 -23.75 -5.82 7.87
C ALA A 184 -24.61 -6.87 8.61
N GLN A 185 -25.05 -6.56 9.84
CA GLN A 185 -25.98 -7.40 10.60
C GLN A 185 -27.39 -7.38 9.98
N ALA A 186 -27.91 -6.20 9.64
CA ALA A 186 -29.19 -6.02 8.96
C ALA A 186 -29.20 -6.67 7.57
N THR A 187 -28.09 -6.73 6.82
CA THR A 187 -28.04 -7.51 5.58
C THR A 187 -28.02 -9.03 5.80
N SER A 188 -27.69 -9.51 7.01
CA SER A 188 -27.90 -10.92 7.40
C SER A 188 -29.36 -11.19 7.83
N GLU A 189 -30.04 -10.22 8.44
CA GLU A 189 -31.44 -10.35 8.89
C GLU A 189 -32.47 -10.09 7.78
N SER A 190 -32.23 -9.10 6.90
CA SER A 190 -33.10 -8.78 5.75
C SER A 190 -33.10 -9.84 4.65
N GLN A 191 -32.21 -10.85 4.70
CA GLN A 191 -32.40 -12.07 3.89
C GLN A 191 -33.64 -12.88 4.33
N THR A 192 -34.16 -12.63 5.54
CA THR A 192 -35.33 -13.30 6.10
C THR A 192 -36.62 -12.49 5.87
N ILE A 193 -36.55 -11.17 5.76
CA ILE A 193 -37.72 -10.26 5.70
C ILE A 193 -37.56 -9.17 4.63
N SER A 194 -37.64 -9.53 3.35
CA SER A 194 -37.90 -8.59 2.23
C SER A 194 -38.30 -9.32 0.92
N GLN A 195 -39.31 -10.18 0.98
CA GLN A 195 -40.14 -10.51 -0.18
C GLN A 195 -41.36 -9.58 -0.27
N THR A 196 -41.18 -8.26 -0.17
CA THR A 196 -42.31 -7.33 -0.32
C THR A 196 -41.89 -5.95 -0.81
N SER A 197 -42.65 -5.47 -1.81
CA SER A 197 -42.71 -4.08 -2.32
C SER A 197 -41.55 -3.60 -3.23
N ALA A 198 -41.90 -2.77 -4.21
CA ALA A 198 -41.13 -2.55 -5.45
C ALA A 198 -41.35 -1.15 -6.08
N LYS A 199 -40.55 -0.80 -7.10
CA LYS A 199 -40.61 0.43 -7.96
C LYS A 199 -40.32 1.75 -7.21
N GLN A 200 -39.83 2.86 -7.80
CA GLN A 200 -39.42 3.27 -9.16
C GLN A 200 -38.31 4.38 -9.00
N SER A 201 -37.62 5.01 -9.97
CA SER A 201 -37.79 5.15 -11.43
C SER A 201 -36.44 5.48 -12.16
N SER A 202 -36.54 6.16 -13.31
CA SER A 202 -35.56 6.71 -14.27
C SER A 202 -34.81 8.01 -13.81
N THR A 203 -33.90 8.70 -14.55
CA THR A 203 -33.79 8.93 -16.03
C THR A 203 -32.42 9.53 -16.49
N THR A 204 -31.96 9.16 -17.70
CA THR A 204 -31.15 9.88 -18.75
C THR A 204 -30.05 10.93 -18.46
N GLY A 205 -28.99 10.93 -19.30
CA GLY A 205 -28.09 12.10 -19.50
C GLY A 205 -26.98 11.92 -20.54
N THR A 206 -27.12 12.54 -21.71
CA THR A 206 -26.19 12.58 -22.87
C THR A 206 -25.62 14.01 -23.08
N SER A 207 -24.63 14.33 -23.92
CA SER A 207 -23.82 13.60 -24.93
C SER A 207 -22.54 14.40 -25.32
N SER A 208 -21.65 13.76 -26.10
CA SER A 208 -20.87 14.33 -27.22
C SER A 208 -19.76 15.39 -27.00
N ALA A 209 -18.63 15.20 -27.71
CA ALA A 209 -17.48 16.10 -27.78
C ALA A 209 -17.49 16.98 -29.05
N SER A 210 -16.61 18.00 -29.08
CA SER A 210 -16.27 18.79 -30.27
C SER A 210 -14.76 19.06 -30.30
N THR A 211 -14.19 19.30 -31.48
CA THR A 211 -12.74 19.35 -31.75
C THR A 211 -12.34 20.46 -32.71
N THR A 212 -11.19 21.09 -32.46
CA THR A 212 -10.44 21.88 -33.44
C THR A 212 -8.94 21.67 -33.24
N LYS A 213 -8.22 21.36 -34.33
CA LYS A 213 -6.74 21.35 -34.43
C LYS A 213 -6.27 22.79 -34.78
N THR A 214 -5.01 23.21 -34.72
CA THR A 214 -3.70 22.58 -35.05
C THR A 214 -2.64 23.43 -34.30
N GLU A 215 -1.38 23.06 -33.98
CA GLU A 215 -0.45 22.09 -34.57
C GLU A 215 0.65 21.67 -33.56
N SER A 216 1.27 20.51 -33.77
CA SER A 216 2.44 19.97 -33.01
C SER A 216 2.33 19.66 -31.51
N ASN A 217 1.16 19.81 -30.87
CA ASN A 217 0.92 19.38 -29.49
C ASN A 217 -0.12 18.25 -29.42
N ALA A 218 -0.02 17.37 -28.42
CA ALA A 218 -0.92 16.22 -28.27
C ALA A 218 -2.39 16.68 -28.22
N VAL A 219 -3.20 16.24 -29.18
CA VAL A 219 -4.60 16.68 -29.30
C VAL A 219 -5.38 16.21 -28.08
N LEU A 220 -5.73 17.14 -27.19
CA LEU A 220 -6.53 16.87 -26.01
C LEU A 220 -8.00 16.76 -26.41
N VAL A 221 -8.70 15.77 -25.85
CA VAL A 221 -10.13 15.56 -26.11
C VAL A 221 -10.91 15.85 -24.83
N SER A 222 -11.87 16.76 -24.92
CA SER A 222 -12.83 16.97 -23.83
C SER A 222 -13.78 15.78 -23.75
N VAL A 223 -13.76 15.06 -22.63
CA VAL A 223 -14.54 13.85 -22.39
C VAL A 223 -15.12 13.85 -20.97
N SER A 224 -16.26 13.20 -20.78
CA SER A 224 -16.94 13.08 -19.49
C SER A 224 -16.42 11.93 -18.61
N PHE A 225 -15.26 11.36 -18.94
CA PHE A 225 -14.62 10.25 -18.24
C PHE A 225 -13.12 10.49 -18.10
N GLY A 226 -12.51 9.99 -17.03
CA GLY A 226 -11.05 9.98 -16.90
C GLY A 226 -10.43 8.89 -17.78
N ALA A 227 -9.18 9.04 -18.21
CA ALA A 227 -8.43 7.98 -18.87
C ALA A 227 -7.47 7.30 -17.89
N GLY A 228 -7.26 6.01 -18.03
CA GLY A 228 -6.26 5.29 -17.27
C GLY A 228 -5.71 4.06 -17.99
N GLN A 229 -4.61 3.53 -17.46
CA GLN A 229 -4.08 2.22 -17.82
C GLN A 229 -3.91 1.36 -16.57
N ILE A 230 -4.07 0.06 -16.72
CA ILE A 230 -3.88 -0.88 -15.61
C ILE A 230 -2.41 -0.99 -15.22
N SER A 231 -2.12 -0.79 -13.93
CA SER A 231 -0.75 -0.65 -13.40
C SER A 231 0.01 -1.97 -13.25
N TYR A 232 -0.69 -3.11 -13.12
CA TYR A 232 -0.08 -4.45 -12.98
C TYR A 232 -0.94 -5.57 -13.57
N ASP A 233 -0.29 -6.70 -13.88
CA ASP A 233 -0.95 -7.88 -14.45
C ASP A 233 -1.87 -8.59 -13.45
N ASN A 234 -2.94 -9.21 -13.95
CA ASN A 234 -3.94 -9.97 -13.19
C ASN A 234 -4.83 -9.14 -12.23
N LEU A 235 -4.93 -7.83 -12.42
CA LEU A 235 -5.84 -6.95 -11.66
C LEU A 235 -7.29 -7.48 -11.71
N PRO A 236 -7.94 -7.82 -10.59
CA PRO A 236 -9.31 -8.33 -10.58
C PRO A 236 -10.34 -7.26 -10.97
N ILE A 237 -11.16 -7.56 -11.98
CA ILE A 237 -12.41 -6.85 -12.26
C ILE A 237 -13.51 -7.46 -11.39
N ARG A 238 -14.40 -6.64 -10.84
CA ARG A 238 -15.51 -7.06 -9.99
C ARG A 238 -16.84 -6.47 -10.44
N SER A 239 -17.93 -7.13 -10.03
CA SER A 239 -19.30 -6.65 -10.25
C SER A 239 -19.72 -5.47 -9.36
N GLY A 240 -18.91 -5.08 -8.37
CA GLY A 240 -19.21 -4.00 -7.44
C GLY A 240 -17.98 -3.43 -6.73
N PRO A 241 -18.10 -2.25 -6.07
CA PRO A 241 -17.00 -1.49 -5.46
C PRO A 241 -16.57 -2.05 -4.09
N ASN A 242 -16.32 -3.35 -3.98
CA ASN A 242 -15.81 -3.96 -2.75
C ASN A 242 -15.08 -5.29 -3.01
N THR A 243 -14.30 -5.75 -2.03
CA THR A 243 -13.50 -6.98 -2.11
C THR A 243 -14.33 -8.26 -2.07
N SER A 244 -15.56 -8.20 -1.56
CA SER A 244 -16.51 -9.32 -1.53
C SER A 244 -17.25 -9.51 -2.86
N ALA A 245 -17.32 -8.47 -3.70
CA ALA A 245 -17.98 -8.51 -4.99
C ALA A 245 -17.30 -9.53 -5.92
N VAL A 246 -18.12 -10.28 -6.66
CA VAL A 246 -17.68 -11.39 -7.50
C VAL A 246 -16.64 -10.91 -8.51
N VAL A 247 -15.51 -11.60 -8.59
CA VAL A 247 -14.49 -11.36 -9.61
C VAL A 247 -15.05 -11.76 -10.97
N THR A 248 -15.38 -10.78 -11.80
CA THR A 248 -15.96 -10.92 -13.13
C THR A 248 -14.90 -11.18 -14.20
N GLY A 249 -13.64 -10.83 -13.94
CA GLY A 249 -12.52 -11.05 -14.85
C GLY A 249 -11.20 -10.60 -14.25
N LYS A 250 -10.14 -10.58 -15.08
CA LYS A 250 -8.84 -10.00 -14.74
C LYS A 250 -8.32 -9.18 -15.92
N LEU A 251 -7.72 -8.03 -15.63
CA LEU A 251 -7.04 -7.20 -16.62
C LEU A 251 -5.54 -7.42 -16.60
N ARG A 252 -4.91 -7.13 -17.74
CA ARG A 252 -3.46 -7.14 -17.90
C ARG A 252 -2.89 -5.74 -17.73
N GLN A 253 -1.63 -5.63 -17.35
CA GLN A 253 -0.89 -4.38 -17.30
C GLN A 253 -0.95 -3.66 -18.66
N GLY A 254 -1.07 -2.33 -18.66
CA GLY A 254 -1.17 -1.53 -19.88
C GLY A 254 -2.48 -1.70 -20.66
N THR A 255 -3.51 -2.35 -20.08
CA THR A 255 -4.85 -2.31 -20.67
C THR A 255 -5.42 -0.90 -20.46
N PRO A 256 -5.79 -0.14 -21.51
CA PRO A 256 -6.43 1.16 -21.36
C PRO A 256 -7.88 0.96 -20.89
N VAL A 257 -8.34 1.82 -19.98
CA VAL A 257 -9.69 1.80 -19.43
C VAL A 257 -10.23 3.24 -19.28
N LYS A 258 -11.51 3.46 -19.55
CA LYS A 258 -12.17 4.72 -19.17
C LYS A 258 -12.56 4.63 -17.69
N ILE A 259 -12.33 5.69 -16.94
CA ILE A 259 -12.71 5.84 -15.54
C ILE A 259 -14.02 6.65 -15.52
N LEU A 260 -15.13 5.96 -15.27
CA LEU A 260 -16.48 6.55 -15.34
C LEU A 260 -16.92 7.19 -14.02
N GLN A 261 -16.38 6.71 -12.90
CA GLN A 261 -16.67 7.19 -11.55
C GLN A 261 -15.62 6.61 -10.59
N THR A 262 -15.16 7.37 -9.60
CA THR A 262 -14.35 6.85 -8.48
C THR A 262 -15.10 7.10 -7.17
N THR A 263 -15.15 6.10 -6.31
CA THR A 263 -15.84 6.13 -5.02
C THR A 263 -14.97 5.40 -3.98
N GLY A 264 -14.37 6.15 -3.07
CA GLY A 264 -13.34 5.62 -2.16
C GLY A 264 -12.16 5.03 -2.95
N SER A 265 -11.73 3.83 -2.58
CA SER A 265 -10.63 3.10 -3.24
C SER A 265 -11.05 2.30 -4.49
N TRP A 266 -12.25 2.55 -5.04
CA TRP A 266 -12.79 1.81 -6.18
C TRP A 266 -13.15 2.73 -7.35
N SER A 267 -12.74 2.34 -8.54
CA SER A 267 -13.08 3.02 -9.78
C SER A 267 -13.99 2.14 -10.65
N ARG A 268 -15.13 2.68 -11.05
CA ARG A 268 -16.01 2.11 -12.06
C ARG A 268 -15.39 2.39 -13.42
N ILE A 269 -15.15 1.35 -14.19
CA ILE A 269 -14.43 1.43 -15.45
C ILE A 269 -15.22 0.88 -16.63
N GLU A 270 -14.91 1.39 -17.81
CA GLU A 270 -15.24 0.79 -19.10
C GLU A 270 -13.99 0.14 -19.70
N THR A 271 -14.08 -1.13 -20.08
CA THR A 271 -13.00 -1.87 -20.74
C THR A 271 -13.22 -1.91 -22.27
N PRO A 272 -12.17 -1.89 -23.10
CA PRO A 272 -12.31 -1.90 -24.57
C PRO A 272 -13.11 -3.10 -25.09
N SER A 273 -12.99 -4.24 -24.41
CA SER A 273 -13.88 -5.38 -24.61
C SER A 273 -14.70 -5.58 -23.34
N PRO A 274 -16.04 -5.63 -23.41
CA PRO A 274 -16.87 -5.91 -22.24
C PRO A 274 -16.60 -7.33 -21.71
N PRO A 275 -16.74 -7.56 -20.38
CA PRO A 275 -16.55 -8.88 -19.81
C PRO A 275 -17.58 -9.87 -20.36
N ARG A 276 -17.15 -11.12 -20.53
CA ARG A 276 -17.96 -12.21 -21.08
C ARG A 276 -18.28 -13.24 -20.00
N PHE A 277 -19.53 -13.67 -19.97
CA PHE A 277 -20.05 -14.59 -18.96
C PHE A 277 -20.77 -15.77 -19.62
N TRP A 278 -21.04 -16.80 -18.84
CA TRP A 278 -21.70 -18.01 -19.30
C TRP A 278 -23.17 -18.02 -18.88
N VAL A 279 -24.04 -18.32 -19.84
CA VAL A 279 -25.48 -18.52 -19.66
C VAL A 279 -25.86 -19.89 -20.22
N PHE A 280 -26.84 -20.56 -19.62
CA PHE A 280 -27.32 -21.84 -20.11
C PHE A 280 -28.07 -21.60 -21.44
N GLY A 281 -27.60 -22.23 -22.51
CA GLY A 281 -27.88 -21.88 -23.90
C GLY A 281 -29.34 -22.02 -24.32
N ARG A 282 -30.13 -22.86 -23.62
CA ARG A 282 -31.59 -22.96 -23.82
C ARG A 282 -32.34 -21.65 -23.55
N TYR A 283 -31.72 -20.75 -22.78
CA TYR A 283 -32.29 -19.44 -22.44
C TYR A 283 -31.85 -18.32 -23.40
N VAL A 284 -31.11 -18.63 -24.47
CA VAL A 284 -30.63 -17.63 -25.45
C VAL A 284 -31.13 -17.98 -26.85
N THR A 285 -32.06 -17.18 -27.37
CA THR A 285 -32.51 -17.24 -28.75
C THR A 285 -31.61 -16.37 -29.64
N GLY A 286 -31.29 -16.82 -30.85
CA GLY A 286 -30.42 -16.09 -31.78
C GLY A 286 -28.90 -16.22 -31.51
N ALA A 287 -28.12 -15.95 -32.55
CA ALA A 287 -26.67 -15.75 -32.56
C ALA A 287 -26.27 -15.13 -33.93
N PRO A 288 -25.21 -14.30 -34.02
CA PRO A 288 -24.36 -13.81 -32.94
C PRO A 288 -25.04 -12.77 -32.05
N GLN A 289 -26.08 -12.08 -32.54
CA GLN A 289 -26.97 -11.30 -31.68
C GLN A 289 -28.15 -12.17 -31.25
N GLY A 290 -28.52 -12.07 -29.97
CA GLY A 290 -29.56 -12.89 -29.37
C GLY A 290 -30.27 -12.19 -28.22
N GLN A 291 -31.31 -12.85 -27.72
CA GLN A 291 -32.15 -12.38 -26.63
C GLN A 291 -32.33 -13.47 -25.58
N ILE A 292 -32.55 -13.04 -24.34
CA ILE A 292 -32.89 -13.95 -23.25
C ILE A 292 -34.37 -14.34 -23.33
N SER A 293 -34.68 -15.64 -23.24
CA SER A 293 -36.04 -16.17 -23.44
C SER A 293 -36.86 -16.34 -22.16
N ALA A 294 -36.28 -16.15 -20.97
CA ALA A 294 -36.92 -16.34 -19.67
C ALA A 294 -36.43 -15.32 -18.63
N ASP A 295 -37.19 -15.14 -17.56
CA ASP A 295 -36.82 -14.22 -16.47
C ASP A 295 -35.85 -14.86 -15.47
N LYS A 296 -35.06 -14.01 -14.78
CA LYS A 296 -34.06 -14.41 -13.76
C LYS A 296 -33.01 -15.42 -14.25
N VAL A 297 -32.61 -15.30 -15.51
CA VAL A 297 -31.60 -16.15 -16.15
C VAL A 297 -30.20 -15.75 -15.66
N ARG A 298 -29.59 -16.64 -14.87
CA ARG A 298 -28.30 -16.40 -14.20
C ARG A 298 -27.12 -16.42 -15.17
N LEU A 299 -26.38 -15.31 -15.21
CA LEU A 299 -25.04 -15.23 -15.81
C LEU A 299 -23.99 -15.70 -14.81
N ARG A 300 -23.00 -16.49 -15.26
CA ARG A 300 -21.99 -17.11 -14.41
C ARG A 300 -20.57 -16.91 -14.91
N THR A 301 -19.60 -16.97 -14.00
CA THR A 301 -18.16 -16.85 -14.33
C THR A 301 -17.59 -18.06 -15.10
N LYS A 302 -18.24 -19.23 -15.05
CA LYS A 302 -17.84 -20.47 -15.75
C LYS A 302 -19.06 -21.23 -16.30
N PRO A 303 -18.90 -22.09 -17.34
CA PRO A 303 -19.98 -22.91 -17.90
C PRO A 303 -20.30 -24.12 -17.01
N THR A 304 -20.65 -23.88 -15.76
CA THR A 304 -21.04 -24.93 -14.80
C THR A 304 -21.86 -24.33 -13.67
N THR A 305 -22.72 -25.16 -13.06
CA THR A 305 -23.45 -24.83 -11.84
C THR A 305 -22.66 -25.12 -10.56
N GLY A 306 -21.59 -25.91 -10.64
CA GLY A 306 -20.83 -26.43 -9.50
C GLY A 306 -19.82 -25.46 -8.88
N SER A 307 -18.98 -26.00 -7.98
CA SER A 307 -17.99 -25.26 -7.20
C SER A 307 -17.03 -24.43 -8.05
N GLY A 308 -16.84 -23.17 -7.66
CA GLY A 308 -15.94 -22.24 -8.38
C GLY A 308 -16.56 -21.55 -9.59
N SER A 309 -17.90 -21.58 -9.74
CA SER A 309 -18.69 -20.81 -10.71
C SER A 309 -19.69 -19.91 -9.98
N SER A 310 -19.42 -18.60 -9.95
CA SER A 310 -20.25 -17.60 -9.27
C SER A 310 -21.28 -16.99 -10.20
N VAL A 311 -22.48 -16.69 -9.70
CA VAL A 311 -23.47 -15.87 -10.41
C VAL A 311 -23.03 -14.40 -10.34
N VAL A 312 -23.03 -13.70 -11.48
CA VAL A 312 -22.58 -12.29 -11.57
C VAL A 312 -23.74 -11.31 -11.75
N ALA A 313 -24.83 -11.77 -12.35
CA ALA A 313 -26.06 -11.01 -12.62
C ALA A 313 -27.18 -12.00 -12.99
N GLU A 314 -28.43 -11.52 -12.95
CA GLU A 314 -29.58 -12.20 -13.54
C GLU A 314 -30.12 -11.33 -14.68
N LEU A 315 -30.42 -11.95 -15.82
CA LEU A 315 -31.05 -11.32 -16.98
C LEU A 315 -32.54 -11.68 -17.04
N ASN A 316 -33.34 -10.80 -17.63
CA ASN A 316 -34.78 -11.00 -17.81
C ASN A 316 -35.13 -11.27 -19.27
N LYS A 317 -36.37 -11.71 -19.51
CA LYS A 317 -36.85 -12.03 -20.84
C LYS A 317 -36.84 -10.78 -21.74
N GLY A 318 -36.18 -10.89 -22.88
CA GLY A 318 -35.97 -9.80 -23.84
C GLY A 318 -34.62 -9.10 -23.73
N ASP A 319 -33.83 -9.32 -22.67
CA ASP A 319 -32.50 -8.72 -22.52
C ASP A 319 -31.59 -9.10 -23.70
N ALA A 320 -30.91 -8.11 -24.27
CA ALA A 320 -30.04 -8.28 -25.42
C ALA A 320 -28.67 -8.84 -25.02
N VAL A 321 -28.24 -9.87 -25.75
CA VAL A 321 -26.94 -10.54 -25.54
C VAL A 321 -26.25 -10.83 -26.86
N LYS A 322 -24.94 -10.59 -26.89
CA LYS A 322 -24.07 -10.99 -27.99
C LYS A 322 -23.37 -12.30 -27.65
N VAL A 323 -23.58 -13.34 -28.46
CA VAL A 323 -22.99 -14.68 -28.34
C VAL A 323 -21.60 -14.71 -28.98
N HIS A 324 -20.60 -15.19 -28.26
CA HIS A 324 -19.19 -15.26 -28.71
C HIS A 324 -18.68 -16.69 -28.90
N ALA A 325 -19.14 -17.65 -28.10
CA ALA A 325 -18.70 -19.05 -28.13
C ALA A 325 -19.72 -19.96 -27.45
N ASN A 326 -19.63 -21.27 -27.70
CA ASN A 326 -20.44 -22.31 -27.04
C ASN A 326 -19.52 -23.30 -26.30
N SER A 327 -20.02 -23.94 -25.25
CA SER A 327 -19.33 -24.98 -24.49
C SER A 327 -20.35 -25.95 -23.87
N GLY A 328 -20.63 -27.05 -24.56
CA GLY A 328 -21.76 -27.93 -24.24
C GLY A 328 -23.06 -27.13 -24.26
N ASP A 329 -23.90 -27.31 -23.24
CA ASP A 329 -25.16 -26.59 -23.08
C ASP A 329 -25.01 -25.09 -22.76
N TRP A 330 -23.80 -24.54 -22.65
CA TRP A 330 -23.57 -23.14 -22.27
C TRP A 330 -23.17 -22.27 -23.46
N LYS A 331 -23.68 -21.04 -23.49
CA LYS A 331 -23.21 -19.98 -24.40
C LYS A 331 -22.42 -18.94 -23.62
N GLN A 332 -21.28 -18.52 -24.16
CA GLN A 332 -20.53 -17.36 -23.67
C GLN A 332 -21.11 -16.10 -24.33
N VAL A 333 -21.56 -15.16 -23.51
CA VAL A 333 -22.23 -13.94 -23.93
C VAL A 333 -21.61 -12.68 -23.31
N SER A 334 -21.77 -11.54 -23.98
CA SER A 334 -21.71 -10.21 -23.36
C SER A 334 -23.10 -9.57 -23.39
N THR A 335 -23.42 -8.75 -22.40
CA THR A 335 -24.72 -8.08 -22.27
C THR A 335 -24.72 -6.70 -22.92
N GLU A 336 -25.87 -6.26 -23.41
CA GLU A 336 -26.09 -4.89 -23.88
C GLU A 336 -27.32 -4.33 -23.12
N PRO A 337 -27.14 -3.44 -22.11
CA PRO A 337 -25.90 -2.79 -21.66
C PRO A 337 -24.93 -3.74 -20.92
N ALA A 338 -23.65 -3.38 -20.91
CA ALA A 338 -22.60 -4.14 -20.23
C ALA A 338 -22.74 -4.12 -18.70
N ILE A 339 -22.48 -5.25 -18.05
CA ILE A 339 -22.39 -5.35 -16.58
C ILE A 339 -21.30 -4.41 -16.06
N GLN A 340 -21.64 -3.65 -15.00
CA GLN A 340 -20.73 -2.70 -14.37
C GLN A 340 -19.44 -3.38 -13.92
N SER A 341 -18.32 -2.78 -14.30
CA SER A 341 -16.98 -3.28 -14.00
C SER A 341 -16.27 -2.34 -13.03
N TRP A 342 -15.87 -2.87 -11.89
CA TRP A 342 -15.19 -2.15 -10.82
C TRP A 342 -13.81 -2.73 -10.57
N ILE A 343 -12.82 -1.86 -10.33
CA ILE A 343 -11.45 -2.23 -9.96
C ILE A 343 -10.99 -1.38 -8.77
N GLN A 344 -9.98 -1.84 -8.04
CA GLN A 344 -9.31 -0.99 -7.06
C GLN A 344 -8.54 0.11 -7.78
N SER A 345 -8.67 1.36 -7.31
CA SER A 345 -8.03 2.53 -7.92
C SER A 345 -6.50 2.50 -7.83
N SER A 346 -5.91 1.74 -6.89
CA SER A 346 -4.47 1.44 -6.86
C SER A 346 -3.99 0.59 -8.05
N GLY A 347 -4.92 -0.08 -8.75
CA GLY A 347 -4.70 -0.78 -10.01
C GLY A 347 -4.66 0.14 -11.24
N LEU A 348 -4.83 1.46 -11.07
CA LEU A 348 -4.82 2.45 -12.15
C LEU A 348 -3.55 3.29 -12.11
N VAL A 349 -3.00 3.56 -13.29
CA VAL A 349 -2.24 4.78 -13.57
C VAL A 349 -3.17 5.69 -14.36
N GLU A 350 -3.58 6.81 -13.77
CA GLU A 350 -4.38 7.82 -14.48
C GLU A 350 -3.55 8.47 -15.59
N GLN A 351 -4.20 8.75 -16.73
CA GLN A 351 -3.59 9.34 -17.92
C GLN A 351 -4.41 10.57 -18.33
N ASN A 352 -4.42 11.54 -17.42
CA ASN A 352 -5.04 12.85 -17.62
C ASN A 352 -3.97 13.88 -18.02
N PRO A 353 -4.21 14.76 -19.01
CA PRO A 353 -5.42 14.88 -19.82
C PRO A 353 -5.56 13.78 -20.89
N VAL A 354 -6.80 13.49 -21.29
CA VAL A 354 -7.10 12.46 -22.31
C VAL A 354 -6.68 12.95 -23.69
N THR A 355 -5.87 12.16 -24.39
CA THR A 355 -5.39 12.46 -25.75
C THR A 355 -6.19 11.69 -26.81
N GLN A 356 -6.28 12.24 -28.01
CA GLN A 356 -6.95 11.57 -29.14
C GLN A 356 -6.29 10.22 -29.46
N SER A 357 -4.95 10.14 -29.41
CA SER A 357 -4.22 8.89 -29.63
C SER A 357 -4.50 7.82 -28.55
N TRP A 358 -4.76 8.22 -27.30
CA TRP A 358 -5.25 7.30 -26.26
C TRP A 358 -6.65 6.78 -26.60
N LEU A 359 -7.55 7.67 -27.02
CA LEU A 359 -8.93 7.33 -27.37
C LEU A 359 -8.99 6.42 -28.61
N ASP A 360 -8.16 6.69 -29.61
CA ASP A 360 -8.01 5.86 -30.82
C ASP A 360 -7.48 4.46 -30.47
N ASN A 361 -6.50 4.34 -29.57
CA ASN A 361 -6.00 3.06 -29.05
C ASN A 361 -7.08 2.29 -28.26
N PHE A 362 -7.87 2.97 -27.43
CA PHE A 362 -9.01 2.37 -26.73
C PHE A 362 -10.04 1.82 -27.74
N ASN A 363 -10.43 2.63 -28.72
CA ASN A 363 -11.43 2.26 -29.73
C ASN A 363 -10.93 1.17 -30.69
N ALA A 364 -9.66 1.22 -31.12
CA ALA A 364 -9.06 0.18 -31.96
C ALA A 364 -9.06 -1.19 -31.26
N ARG A 365 -8.77 -1.23 -29.95
CA ARG A 365 -8.86 -2.46 -29.14
C ARG A 365 -10.30 -2.97 -29.04
N ALA A 366 -11.29 -2.08 -28.97
CA ALA A 366 -12.70 -2.46 -29.01
C ALA A 366 -13.13 -3.08 -30.35
N GLY A 367 -12.61 -2.58 -31.48
CA GLY A 367 -12.90 -3.09 -32.82
C GLY A 367 -12.18 -4.39 -33.20
N SER A 368 -10.97 -4.64 -32.66
CA SER A 368 -10.07 -5.73 -33.10
C SER A 368 -10.52 -7.18 -32.83
N VAL A 369 -11.71 -7.38 -32.28
CA VAL A 369 -12.20 -8.69 -31.78
C VAL A 369 -12.76 -9.60 -32.91
N ASN A 370 -12.80 -9.11 -34.15
CA ASN A 370 -13.49 -9.75 -35.29
C ASN A 370 -12.55 -10.31 -36.37
N SER A 371 -11.42 -10.92 -35.99
CA SER A 371 -10.59 -11.71 -36.92
C SER A 371 -10.09 -12.99 -36.26
N SER A 372 -10.38 -14.11 -36.93
CA SER A 372 -10.04 -15.46 -36.50
C SER A 372 -8.53 -15.71 -36.51
N ARG A 373 -8.09 -16.67 -35.70
CA ARG A 373 -6.74 -17.26 -35.81
C ARG A 373 -6.55 -17.83 -37.22
N SER A 374 -5.60 -17.26 -37.95
CA SER A 374 -4.90 -17.96 -39.04
C SER A 374 -3.45 -18.14 -38.63
N SER A 375 -2.97 -19.37 -38.72
CA SER A 375 -1.59 -19.73 -38.44
C SER A 375 -0.65 -19.19 -39.51
N VAL A 376 0.26 -18.29 -39.13
CA VAL A 376 1.48 -18.04 -39.90
C VAL A 376 2.68 -18.18 -38.96
N SER A 377 3.51 -19.18 -39.25
CA SER A 377 4.83 -19.33 -38.64
C SER A 377 5.75 -18.23 -39.16
N THR A 378 5.96 -17.19 -38.36
CA THR A 378 7.17 -16.36 -38.43
C THR A 378 7.63 -16.09 -37.00
N SER A 379 8.90 -16.38 -36.71
CA SER A 379 9.49 -16.20 -35.39
C SER A 379 9.48 -14.72 -34.98
N PRO A 380 8.87 -14.33 -33.86
CA PRO A 380 9.01 -12.98 -33.32
C PRO A 380 10.10 -12.94 -32.24
N THR A 381 11.10 -12.11 -32.46
CA THR A 381 12.05 -11.64 -31.45
C THR A 381 11.31 -11.19 -30.18
N PRO A 382 11.66 -11.71 -28.98
CA PRO A 382 10.92 -11.41 -27.76
C PRO A 382 11.33 -10.06 -27.16
N THR A 383 10.70 -8.98 -27.61
CA THR A 383 10.79 -7.66 -26.94
C THR A 383 9.52 -7.40 -26.12
N ALA A 384 9.27 -8.25 -25.13
CA ALA A 384 8.43 -7.87 -24.00
C ALA A 384 9.20 -6.83 -23.17
N ALA A 385 8.61 -5.65 -22.92
CA ALA A 385 9.26 -4.61 -22.12
C ALA A 385 9.49 -5.12 -20.68
N GLN A 386 10.76 -5.33 -20.31
CA GLN A 386 11.13 -5.91 -19.03
C GLN A 386 10.95 -4.88 -17.90
N ALA A 387 10.21 -5.27 -16.86
CA ALA A 387 9.93 -4.44 -15.68
C ALA A 387 11.13 -4.29 -14.72
N PHE A 388 12.31 -4.79 -15.08
CA PHE A 388 13.57 -4.68 -14.33
C PHE A 388 14.74 -4.62 -15.32
N LYS A 389 15.88 -4.07 -14.88
CA LYS A 389 17.14 -4.14 -15.63
C LYS A 389 18.01 -5.29 -15.11
N ALA A 390 18.91 -5.77 -15.95
CA ALA A 390 19.75 -6.94 -15.71
C ALA A 390 21.22 -6.53 -15.62
N ALA A 391 21.95 -7.09 -14.66
CA ALA A 391 23.40 -6.94 -14.55
C ALA A 391 24.06 -8.29 -14.23
N TRP A 392 25.37 -8.35 -14.44
CA TRP A 392 26.24 -9.43 -13.99
C TRP A 392 27.16 -8.90 -12.88
N VAL A 393 27.46 -9.75 -11.89
CA VAL A 393 28.49 -9.46 -10.89
C VAL A 393 29.87 -9.59 -11.53
N THR A 394 30.73 -8.58 -11.36
CA THR A 394 32.07 -8.52 -11.96
C THR A 394 33.19 -8.92 -10.99
N SER A 395 32.98 -8.71 -9.70
CA SER A 395 33.95 -9.02 -8.62
C SER A 395 33.86 -10.48 -8.19
N GLN A 396 34.99 -11.08 -7.82
CA GLN A 396 35.09 -12.52 -7.50
C GLN A 396 34.19 -12.93 -6.33
N GLU A 397 34.10 -12.12 -5.28
CA GLU A 397 33.19 -12.28 -4.14
C GLU A 397 32.56 -10.92 -3.79
N ALA A 398 31.48 -10.55 -4.48
CA ALA A 398 30.80 -9.28 -4.22
C ALA A 398 29.90 -9.39 -2.98
N PRO A 399 29.99 -8.49 -1.99
CA PRO A 399 29.11 -8.50 -0.83
C PRO A 399 27.73 -7.96 -1.19
N ILE A 400 26.68 -8.64 -0.72
CA ILE A 400 25.30 -8.15 -0.72
C ILE A 400 24.93 -7.75 0.70
N LEU A 401 24.61 -6.47 0.88
CA LEU A 401 24.37 -5.84 2.17
C LEU A 401 22.89 -5.52 2.41
N GLY A 402 22.49 -5.41 3.68
CA GLY A 402 21.11 -5.06 4.06
C GLY A 402 20.69 -3.64 3.68
N ARG A 403 21.63 -2.69 3.58
CA ARG A 403 21.40 -1.29 3.22
C ARG A 403 22.60 -0.73 2.41
N PRO A 404 22.47 0.40 1.68
CA PRO A 404 23.55 0.97 0.87
C PRO A 404 24.53 1.78 1.73
N ASP A 405 25.31 1.09 2.54
CA ASP A 405 26.31 1.60 3.49
C ASP A 405 27.40 0.53 3.65
N GLU A 406 28.66 0.93 3.70
CA GLU A 406 29.81 0.01 3.76
C GLU A 406 29.87 -0.77 5.08
N ASN A 407 29.30 -0.20 6.15
CA ASN A 407 29.22 -0.80 7.48
C ASN A 407 27.92 -1.59 7.70
N ALA A 408 27.11 -1.78 6.65
CA ALA A 408 25.87 -2.51 6.72
C ALA A 408 26.10 -4.02 6.96
N ALA A 409 25.10 -4.66 7.58
CA ALA A 409 25.14 -6.10 7.80
C ALA A 409 25.15 -6.87 6.46
N LEU A 410 26.15 -7.77 6.33
CA LEU A 410 26.33 -8.67 5.21
C LEU A 410 25.26 -9.77 5.23
N LEU A 411 24.55 -9.93 4.10
CA LEU A 411 23.58 -11.01 3.90
C LEU A 411 24.29 -12.23 3.29
N ASN A 412 24.94 -12.03 2.15
CA ASN A 412 25.61 -13.05 1.34
C ASN A 412 26.81 -12.47 0.59
N TYR A 413 27.77 -13.32 0.24
CA TYR A 413 28.65 -13.08 -0.90
C TYR A 413 28.03 -13.67 -2.18
N VAL A 414 28.31 -13.04 -3.31
CA VAL A 414 27.87 -13.48 -4.63
C VAL A 414 29.06 -13.48 -5.57
N ASN A 415 29.25 -14.59 -6.28
CA ASN A 415 30.44 -14.80 -7.09
C ASN A 415 30.36 -14.02 -8.42
N LYS A 416 31.53 -13.78 -9.00
CA LYS A 416 31.66 -13.27 -10.38
C LYS A 416 30.80 -14.08 -11.36
N ASP A 417 30.28 -13.40 -12.38
CA ASP A 417 29.43 -13.94 -13.43
C ASP A 417 28.08 -14.48 -12.93
N THR A 418 27.67 -14.12 -11.70
CA THR A 418 26.29 -14.31 -11.24
C THR A 418 25.36 -13.25 -11.86
N PRO A 419 24.24 -13.65 -12.49
CA PRO A 419 23.22 -12.73 -12.99
C PRO A 419 22.38 -12.16 -11.84
N VAL A 420 22.20 -10.84 -11.79
CA VAL A 420 21.38 -10.13 -10.78
C VAL A 420 20.32 -9.24 -11.43
N LYS A 421 19.13 -9.18 -10.82
CA LYS A 421 18.06 -8.24 -11.23
C LYS A 421 18.22 -6.95 -10.47
N THR A 422 18.28 -5.82 -11.16
CA THR A 422 18.35 -4.50 -10.52
C THR A 422 16.95 -3.91 -10.40
N LEU A 423 16.53 -3.62 -9.18
CA LEU A 423 15.22 -3.03 -8.85
C LEU A 423 15.27 -1.51 -8.69
N GLY A 424 16.45 -0.95 -8.44
CA GLY A 424 16.67 0.48 -8.23
C GLY A 424 18.13 0.79 -7.96
N SER A 425 18.44 2.07 -7.74
CA SER A 425 19.78 2.52 -7.39
C SER A 425 19.74 3.68 -6.43
N LYS A 426 20.76 3.80 -5.57
CA LYS A 426 20.99 4.94 -4.69
C LYS A 426 22.49 5.22 -4.69
N ASP A 427 22.90 6.43 -5.03
CA ASP A 427 24.30 6.87 -5.03
C ASP A 427 25.22 5.88 -5.79
N SER A 428 26.25 5.34 -5.14
CA SER A 428 27.17 4.33 -5.67
C SER A 428 26.64 2.88 -5.63
N TRP A 429 25.38 2.65 -5.24
CA TRP A 429 24.80 1.33 -4.99
C TRP A 429 23.64 0.96 -5.93
N LEU A 430 23.45 -0.34 -6.14
CA LEU A 430 22.29 -0.95 -6.80
C LEU A 430 21.52 -1.81 -5.79
N MET A 431 20.19 -1.72 -5.82
CA MET A 431 19.31 -2.63 -5.11
C MET A 431 19.02 -3.82 -6.03
N VAL A 432 19.37 -5.03 -5.58
CA VAL A 432 19.38 -6.24 -6.41
C VAL A 432 18.66 -7.43 -5.80
N GLN A 433 18.07 -8.27 -6.66
CA GLN A 433 17.71 -9.64 -6.32
C GLN A 433 18.70 -10.62 -6.93
N VAL A 434 18.99 -11.69 -6.19
CA VAL A 434 19.94 -12.76 -6.53
C VAL A 434 19.15 -14.06 -6.80
N PRO A 435 19.48 -14.86 -7.83
CA PRO A 435 18.68 -16.02 -8.21
C PRO A 435 18.65 -17.13 -7.14
N GLY A 436 19.73 -17.25 -6.36
CA GLY A 436 19.81 -18.17 -5.22
C GLY A 436 19.12 -17.70 -3.94
N GLY A 437 18.48 -16.53 -3.95
CA GLY A 437 17.91 -15.89 -2.75
C GLY A 437 18.96 -15.22 -1.86
N LEU A 438 18.51 -14.75 -0.69
CA LEU A 438 19.36 -14.11 0.33
C LEU A 438 19.12 -14.71 1.71
N ASP A 439 20.16 -14.70 2.54
CA ASP A 439 20.16 -15.18 3.91
C ASP A 439 19.77 -14.03 4.83
N VAL A 440 18.69 -14.22 5.58
CA VAL A 440 18.12 -13.22 6.48
C VAL A 440 17.86 -13.83 7.85
N TRP A 441 17.66 -12.98 8.85
CA TRP A 441 17.31 -13.40 10.21
C TRP A 441 15.81 -13.26 10.46
N ILE A 442 15.24 -14.28 11.08
CA ILE A 442 13.82 -14.41 11.39
C ILE A 442 13.70 -14.84 12.85
N TYR A 443 12.81 -14.21 13.62
CA TYR A 443 12.61 -14.59 15.01
C TYR A 443 11.88 -15.95 15.07
N GLY A 444 12.48 -16.93 15.75
CA GLY A 444 12.22 -18.36 15.57
C GLY A 444 10.79 -18.80 15.85
N LYS A 445 10.08 -18.12 16.77
CA LYS A 445 8.65 -18.38 17.03
C LYS A 445 7.75 -18.24 15.80
N PHE A 446 8.23 -17.56 14.75
CA PHE A 446 7.50 -17.36 13.50
C PHE A 446 7.79 -18.42 12.42
N VAL A 447 8.63 -19.41 12.72
CA VAL A 447 8.97 -20.52 11.82
C VAL A 447 8.32 -21.80 12.34
N SER A 448 7.70 -22.55 11.45
CA SER A 448 7.23 -23.93 11.66
C SER A 448 8.09 -24.86 10.79
N GLU A 449 8.56 -25.94 11.38
CA GLU A 449 9.44 -26.94 10.75
C GLU A 449 8.75 -28.31 10.67
N ASP A 450 7.43 -28.35 10.83
CA ASP A 450 6.58 -29.55 10.99
C ASP A 450 6.34 -30.31 9.66
N GLY A 451 7.29 -30.23 8.72
CA GLY A 451 7.21 -30.84 7.40
C GLY A 451 8.50 -30.67 6.59
N ALA A 452 8.53 -31.21 5.37
CA ALA A 452 9.74 -31.32 4.54
C ALA A 452 10.43 -29.99 4.18
N VAL A 453 9.76 -28.84 4.36
CA VAL A 453 10.32 -27.50 4.13
C VAL A 453 9.80 -26.58 5.24
N ALA A 454 10.71 -25.85 5.89
CA ALA A 454 10.37 -24.87 6.91
C ALA A 454 9.53 -23.72 6.33
N LYS A 455 8.54 -23.26 7.08
CA LYS A 455 7.57 -22.24 6.64
C LYS A 455 7.34 -21.17 7.68
N ILE A 456 7.02 -19.98 7.21
CA ILE A 456 6.54 -18.90 8.07
C ILE A 456 5.12 -19.23 8.56
N ASN A 457 4.89 -19.16 9.87
CA ASN A 457 3.63 -19.59 10.50
C ASN A 457 2.61 -18.45 10.70
N ASN A 458 3.01 -17.19 10.49
CA ASN A 458 2.22 -15.98 10.71
C ASN A 458 2.33 -15.01 9.51
N ASN A 459 1.37 -14.10 9.36
CA ASN A 459 1.46 -13.04 8.33
C ASN A 459 2.41 -11.91 8.75
N ARG A 460 2.96 -11.20 7.75
CA ARG A 460 3.79 -9.99 7.91
C ARG A 460 4.96 -10.13 8.90
N VAL A 461 5.63 -11.29 8.88
CA VAL A 461 6.81 -11.56 9.71
C VAL A 461 8.01 -10.76 9.19
N ARG A 462 8.55 -9.88 10.04
CA ARG A 462 9.72 -9.04 9.75
C ARG A 462 10.97 -9.90 9.54
N ILE A 463 11.55 -9.84 8.34
CA ILE A 463 12.88 -10.39 8.03
C ILE A 463 13.95 -9.32 8.26
N ARG A 464 15.12 -9.71 8.77
CA ARG A 464 16.12 -8.79 9.29
C ARG A 464 17.54 -9.06 8.80
N SER A 465 18.38 -8.02 8.81
CA SER A 465 19.80 -8.11 8.44
C SER A 465 20.68 -8.71 9.56
N LEU A 466 20.26 -8.62 10.83
CA LEU A 466 20.94 -9.20 11.98
C LEU A 466 19.96 -9.97 12.90
N PRO A 467 20.46 -10.86 13.79
CA PRO A 467 19.66 -11.54 14.81
C PRO A 467 19.40 -10.62 16.01
N SER A 468 18.76 -9.48 15.77
CA SER A 468 18.45 -8.48 16.79
C SER A 468 17.14 -7.77 16.46
N SER A 469 16.41 -7.34 17.49
CA SER A 469 15.23 -6.48 17.32
C SER A 469 15.59 -4.99 17.27
N ALA A 470 16.80 -4.63 17.70
CA ALA A 470 17.26 -3.25 17.88
C ALA A 470 17.69 -2.58 16.56
N PRO A 471 17.92 -1.24 16.55
CA PRO A 471 18.01 -0.44 15.32
C PRO A 471 19.17 -0.76 14.38
N GLU A 472 20.24 -1.39 14.87
CA GLU A 472 21.36 -1.87 14.05
C GLU A 472 20.96 -3.01 13.10
N SER A 473 19.82 -3.67 13.38
CA SER A 473 19.26 -4.71 12.54
C SER A 473 18.15 -4.20 11.63
N ASP A 474 18.52 -3.78 10.43
CA ASP A 474 17.61 -3.33 9.37
C ASP A 474 16.49 -4.36 9.10
N ILE A 475 15.28 -3.86 8.81
CA ILE A 475 14.16 -4.68 8.34
C ILE A 475 14.21 -4.74 6.82
N LEU A 476 14.43 -5.92 6.27
CA LEU A 476 14.65 -6.15 4.83
C LEU A 476 13.35 -6.38 4.05
N GLY A 477 12.23 -6.57 4.75
CA GLY A 477 10.94 -6.89 4.17
C GLY A 477 10.03 -7.62 5.15
N LEU A 478 8.97 -8.21 4.60
CA LEU A 478 7.96 -8.99 5.32
C LEU A 478 7.73 -10.32 4.59
N LEU A 479 7.49 -11.40 5.34
CA LEU A 479 7.01 -12.67 4.81
C LEU A 479 5.65 -13.02 5.39
N ASP A 480 4.77 -13.54 4.54
CA ASP A 480 3.43 -13.98 4.95
C ASP A 480 3.36 -15.48 5.24
N LYS A 481 2.26 -15.90 5.88
CA LYS A 481 2.06 -17.28 6.32
C LYS A 481 2.12 -18.24 5.14
N GLY A 482 2.90 -19.32 5.29
CA GLY A 482 3.15 -20.32 4.26
C GLY A 482 4.32 -20.00 3.32
N ALA A 483 4.93 -18.82 3.43
CA ALA A 483 6.20 -18.54 2.75
C ALA A 483 7.24 -19.58 3.15
N SER A 484 7.86 -20.22 2.16
CA SER A 484 8.82 -21.32 2.36
C SER A 484 10.24 -20.78 2.48
N ILE A 485 11.00 -21.30 3.44
CA ILE A 485 12.36 -20.87 3.75
C ILE A 485 13.28 -22.09 3.93
N LYS A 486 14.59 -21.92 3.68
CA LYS A 486 15.60 -22.96 3.98
C LYS A 486 16.38 -22.53 5.21
N VAL A 487 16.26 -23.24 6.33
CA VAL A 487 17.00 -22.92 7.55
C VAL A 487 18.50 -23.17 7.34
N ILE A 488 19.32 -22.18 7.67
CA ILE A 488 20.78 -22.19 7.51
C ILE A 488 21.47 -22.42 8.87
N SER A 489 21.10 -21.64 9.90
CA SER A 489 21.68 -21.72 11.25
C SER A 489 20.79 -21.05 12.29
N ARG A 490 21.17 -21.11 13.57
CA ARG A 490 20.44 -20.50 14.70
C ARG A 490 21.38 -19.71 15.60
N LYS A 491 20.89 -18.64 16.22
CA LYS A 491 21.60 -17.82 17.21
C LYS A 491 20.61 -17.30 18.26
N GLY A 492 20.57 -17.93 19.42
CA GLY A 492 19.50 -17.73 20.41
C GLY A 492 18.14 -18.01 19.76
N ASP A 493 17.16 -17.14 20.03
CA ASP A 493 15.81 -17.21 19.45
C ASP A 493 15.76 -16.94 17.94
N TRP A 494 16.86 -16.55 17.29
CA TRP A 494 16.86 -16.18 15.88
C TRP A 494 17.29 -17.33 14.97
N ILE A 495 16.57 -17.51 13.88
CA ILE A 495 16.88 -18.43 12.79
C ILE A 495 17.46 -17.63 11.62
N ARG A 496 18.66 -18.00 11.15
CA ARG A 496 19.17 -17.56 9.85
C ARG A 496 18.54 -18.47 8.81
N ALA A 497 17.82 -17.89 7.85
CA ALA A 497 17.14 -18.64 6.80
C ALA A 497 17.37 -18.00 5.44
N ARG A 498 17.53 -18.83 4.41
CA ARG A 498 17.56 -18.42 3.02
C ARG A 498 16.14 -18.27 2.50
N VAL A 499 15.86 -17.10 1.96
CA VAL A 499 14.56 -16.72 1.40
C VAL A 499 14.74 -16.47 -0.10
N LEU A 500 13.96 -17.21 -0.89
CA LEU A 500 13.98 -17.09 -2.34
C LEU A 500 13.00 -16.00 -2.81
N TYR A 501 13.40 -15.22 -3.82
CA TYR A 501 12.57 -14.31 -4.64
C TYR A 501 11.92 -13.09 -3.98
N SER A 502 11.75 -13.07 -2.64
CA SER A 502 11.06 -11.99 -1.93
C SER A 502 11.97 -10.94 -1.29
N VAL A 503 13.28 -11.15 -1.30
CA VAL A 503 14.27 -10.27 -0.65
C VAL A 503 15.16 -9.60 -1.69
N ALA A 504 15.50 -8.34 -1.46
CA ALA A 504 16.54 -7.62 -2.19
C ALA A 504 17.61 -7.15 -1.20
N GLY A 505 18.83 -6.97 -1.70
CA GLY A 505 19.95 -6.40 -0.96
C GLY A 505 20.70 -5.39 -1.82
N TRP A 506 21.79 -4.84 -1.28
CA TRP A 506 22.55 -3.77 -1.93
C TRP A 506 23.96 -4.24 -2.31
N ILE A 507 24.36 -3.92 -3.54
CA ILE A 507 25.70 -4.17 -4.10
C ILE A 507 26.27 -2.86 -4.66
N ARG A 508 27.59 -2.67 -4.62
CA ARG A 508 28.20 -1.48 -5.24
C ARG A 508 28.06 -1.55 -6.76
N LYS A 509 27.83 -0.41 -7.42
CA LYS A 509 27.79 -0.30 -8.89
C LYS A 509 29.09 -0.81 -9.54
N GLY A 510 30.25 -0.61 -8.91
CA GLY A 510 31.54 -1.09 -9.41
C GLY A 510 31.72 -2.62 -9.38
N ASP A 511 30.97 -3.33 -8.53
CA ASP A 511 30.97 -4.80 -8.46
C ASP A 511 29.99 -5.43 -9.48
N THR A 512 29.45 -4.63 -10.40
CA THR A 512 28.46 -5.05 -11.40
C THR A 512 28.71 -4.43 -12.78
N THR A 513 28.23 -5.09 -13.83
CA THR A 513 28.08 -4.45 -15.15
C THR A 513 26.97 -3.40 -15.13
N THR A 514 27.07 -2.37 -15.96
CA THR A 514 25.98 -1.39 -16.17
C THR A 514 24.63 -2.07 -16.44
N PRO A 515 23.54 -1.73 -15.71
CA PRO A 515 22.26 -2.41 -15.85
C PRO A 515 21.64 -2.25 -17.25
N GLY A 516 21.45 -3.38 -17.94
CA GLY A 516 20.96 -3.47 -19.31
C GLY A 516 19.63 -4.22 -19.45
N ASN A 517 19.29 -4.62 -20.67
CA ASN A 517 18.19 -5.54 -20.92
C ASN A 517 18.65 -6.99 -20.65
N VAL A 518 17.73 -7.89 -20.30
CA VAL A 518 18.04 -9.31 -20.12
C VAL A 518 18.45 -9.93 -21.46
N SER A 519 19.65 -10.51 -21.51
CA SER A 519 20.09 -11.36 -22.61
C SER A 519 19.63 -12.82 -22.41
N THR A 520 19.65 -13.62 -23.47
CA THR A 520 19.34 -15.06 -23.40
C THR A 520 20.30 -15.78 -22.44
N GLY A 521 21.60 -15.51 -22.51
CA GLY A 521 22.60 -16.07 -21.59
C GLY A 521 22.38 -15.68 -20.13
N TRP A 522 21.95 -14.43 -19.86
CA TRP A 522 21.57 -13.99 -18.52
C TRP A 522 20.36 -14.77 -18.00
N GLN A 523 19.33 -14.96 -18.84
CA GLN A 523 18.11 -15.67 -18.46
C GLN A 523 18.38 -17.15 -18.18
N SER A 524 19.15 -17.82 -19.05
CA SER A 524 19.55 -19.22 -18.83
C SER A 524 20.37 -19.41 -17.56
N SER A 525 21.32 -18.51 -17.27
CA SER A 525 22.10 -18.56 -16.02
C SER A 525 21.25 -18.28 -14.78
N TRP A 526 20.33 -17.30 -14.86
CA TRP A 526 19.39 -16.98 -13.78
C TRP A 526 18.52 -18.19 -13.44
N ASP A 527 17.90 -18.82 -14.44
CA ASP A 527 17.01 -19.97 -14.23
C ASP A 527 17.75 -21.25 -13.80
N ALA A 528 18.99 -21.45 -14.24
CA ALA A 528 19.84 -22.56 -13.81
C ALA A 528 20.20 -22.45 -12.31
N ILE A 529 20.75 -21.30 -11.88
CA ILE A 529 21.10 -21.06 -10.47
C ILE A 529 19.83 -21.14 -9.60
N ARG A 530 18.74 -20.52 -10.07
CA ARG A 530 17.44 -20.57 -9.41
C ARG A 530 16.97 -22.01 -9.17
N SER A 531 16.98 -22.85 -10.20
CA SER A 531 16.55 -24.25 -10.10
C SER A 531 17.43 -25.04 -9.13
N SER A 532 18.75 -24.79 -9.14
CA SER A 532 19.67 -25.44 -8.20
C SER A 532 19.43 -25.03 -6.74
N ALA A 533 18.91 -23.83 -6.47
CA ALA A 533 18.66 -23.33 -5.12
C ALA A 533 17.30 -23.77 -4.55
N GLN A 534 16.41 -24.32 -5.38
CA GLN A 534 15.11 -24.88 -4.97
C GLN A 534 15.20 -26.35 -4.55
N ASN A 535 16.26 -27.03 -4.96
CA ASN A 535 16.60 -28.40 -4.57
C ASN A 535 17.52 -28.42 -3.32
#